data_AF-A0AAW5KL87-F1
#
_entry.id   AF-A0AAW5KL87-F1
#
_cell.length_a   1.000
_cell.length_b   1.000
_cell.length_c   1.000
_cell.angle_alpha   90.00
_cell.angle_beta   90.00
_cell.angle_gamma   90.00
#
_symmetry.space_group_name_H-M   'P 1'
#
loop_
_entity.id
_entity.type
_entity.pdbx_description
1 polymer ?
#
loop_
_entity_poly.entity_id
_entity_poly.type
_entity_poly.pdbx_seq_one_letter_code
_entity_poly.pdbx_strand_id
1 'polypeptide(L)' 'MNMKATGIVRRIDDLGRVVIPKEIRRTMRIREGDPLQTTLKTDFDFLLAFLRLADRLYIK' A
#
# COMPACT_ATOMS: atom_id res chain seq x y z
N MET A 1 16.41 -4.51 7.97
CA MET A 1 16.63 -3.38 7.03
C MET A 1 15.99 -2.14 7.65
N ASN A 2 16.74 -1.07 7.89
CA ASN A 2 16.20 0.13 8.53
C ASN A 2 15.58 1.03 7.46
N MET A 3 14.25 1.19 7.45
CA MET A 3 13.57 2.12 6.55
C MET A 3 13.99 3.55 6.91
N LYS A 4 14.66 4.25 6.00
CA LYS A 4 14.94 5.68 6.19
C LYS A 4 13.62 6.45 6.03
N ALA A 5 13.26 7.23 7.05
CA ALA A 5 12.18 8.19 6.92
C ALA A 5 12.52 9.17 5.78
N THR A 6 11.68 9.23 4.75
CA THR A 6 11.92 10.12 3.61
C THR A 6 11.63 11.59 3.93
N GLY A 7 10.97 11.87 5.07
CA GLY A 7 10.62 13.23 5.50
C GLY A 7 9.60 13.93 4.61
N ILE A 8 8.88 13.19 3.75
CA ILE A 8 7.97 13.75 2.75
C ILE A 8 6.57 13.91 3.34
N VAL A 9 6.13 15.15 3.55
CA VAL A 9 4.75 15.49 3.97
C VAL A 9 3.92 15.87 2.75
N ARG A 10 2.74 15.24 2.60
CA ARG A 10 1.72 15.52 1.57
C ARG A 10 0.41 15.88 2.24
N ARG A 11 -0.22 16.93 1.71
CA ARG A 11 -1.58 17.30 2.09
C ARG A 11 -2.54 16.25 1.54
N ILE A 12 -3.55 15.96 2.34
CA ILE A 12 -4.70 15.16 1.95
C ILE A 12 -5.68 16.12 1.27
N ASP A 13 -6.39 15.66 0.25
CA ASP A 13 -7.47 16.44 -0.35
C ASP A 13 -8.80 16.28 0.40
N ASP A 14 -9.84 16.98 -0.05
CA ASP A 14 -11.15 17.00 0.62
C ASP A 14 -11.85 15.63 0.65
N LEU A 15 -11.41 14.68 -0.19
CA LEU A 15 -11.95 13.32 -0.26
C LEU A 15 -11.13 12.30 0.54
N GLY A 16 -10.03 12.72 1.16
CA GLY A 16 -9.16 11.82 1.90
C GLY A 16 -8.09 11.12 1.06
N ARG A 17 -7.87 11.52 -0.21
CA ARG A 17 -6.86 10.88 -1.07
C ARG A 17 -5.46 11.39 -0.71
N VAL A 18 -4.48 10.50 -0.77
CA VAL A 18 -3.06 10.81 -0.57
C VAL A 18 -2.27 10.51 -1.85
N VAL A 19 -1.31 11.39 -2.17
CA VAL A 19 -0.45 11.21 -3.35
C VAL A 19 0.82 10.46 -2.95
N ILE A 20 1.08 9.32 -3.59
CA ILE A 20 2.33 8.58 -3.43
C ILE A 20 3.45 9.33 -4.21
N PRO A 21 4.56 9.70 -3.55
CA PRO A 21 5.70 10.34 -4.20
C PRO A 21 6.23 9.55 -5.40
N LYS A 22 6.70 10.27 -6.44
CA LYS A 22 7.19 9.65 -7.69
C LYS A 22 8.33 8.65 -7.47
N GLU A 23 9.18 8.89 -6.47
CA GLU A 23 10.32 8.03 -6.16
C GLU A 23 9.86 6.67 -5.64
N ILE A 24 8.91 6.66 -4.70
CA ILE A 24 8.30 5.43 -4.19
C ILE A 24 7.62 4.66 -5.32
N ARG A 25 6.85 5.36 -6.17
CA ARG A 25 6.23 4.74 -7.35
C ARG A 25 7.24 4.09 -8.28
N ARG A 26 8.38 4.75 -8.56
CA ARG A 26 9.46 4.19 -9.40
C ARG A 26 10.15 2.99 -8.75
N THR A 27 10.54 3.12 -7.49
CA THR A 27 11.26 2.08 -6.75
C THR A 27 10.40 0.83 -6.57
N MET A 28 9.12 1.00 -6.24
CA MET A 28 8.17 -0.10 -6.06
C MET A 28 7.47 -0.53 -7.36
N ARG A 29 7.78 0.13 -8.49
CA ARG A 29 7.21 -0.15 -9.82
C ARG A 29 5.68 -0.07 -9.90
N ILE A 30 5.07 0.78 -9.08
CA ILE A 30 3.62 1.01 -9.05
C ILE A 30 3.21 1.85 -10.26
N ARG A 31 2.31 1.31 -11.08
CA ARG A 31 1.74 1.94 -12.27
C ARG A 31 0.33 2.44 -12.01
N GLU A 32 -0.18 3.25 -12.91
CA GLU A 32 -1.58 3.68 -12.88
C GLU A 32 -2.51 2.48 -13.06
N GLY A 33 -3.54 2.38 -12.22
CA GLY A 33 -4.47 1.26 -12.19
C GLY A 33 -4.01 0.05 -11.39
N ASP A 34 -2.76 0.01 -10.90
CA ASP A 34 -2.29 -1.08 -10.04
C ASP A 34 -3.11 -1.11 -8.75
N PRO A 35 -3.63 -2.29 -8.33
CA PRO A 35 -4.37 -2.41 -7.09
C PRO A 35 -3.44 -2.17 -5.90
N LEU A 36 -3.89 -1.35 -4.95
CA LEU A 36 -3.17 -1.09 -3.70
C LEU A 36 -4.06 -1.47 -2.51
N GLN A 37 -3.53 -2.29 -1.61
CA GLN A 37 -4.17 -2.60 -0.33
C GLN A 37 -3.60 -1.69 0.76
N THR A 38 -4.47 -1.05 1.54
CA THR A 38 -4.08 -0.26 2.72
C THR A 38 -4.95 -0.69 3.90
N THR A 39 -4.39 -0.68 5.11
CA THR A 39 -5.11 -1.04 6.32
C THR A 39 -4.65 -0.21 7.51
N LEU A 40 -5.55 -0.01 8.47
CA LEU A 40 -5.24 0.55 9.79
C LEU A 40 -5.14 -0.56 10.86
N LYS A 41 -5.21 -1.83 10.44
CA LYS A 41 -5.12 -2.99 11.33
C LYS A 41 -3.66 -3.32 11.66
N THR A 42 -3.48 -4.18 12.66
CA THR A 42 -2.16 -4.67 13.05
C THR A 42 -1.54 -5.53 11.95
N ASP A 43 -0.23 -5.71 12.00
CA ASP A 43 0.52 -6.50 11.03
C ASP A 43 0.00 -7.95 10.92
N PHE A 44 -0.39 -8.54 12.05
CA PHE A 44 -0.91 -9.91 12.08
C PHE A 44 -2.27 -10.00 11.38
N ASP A 45 -3.17 -9.06 11.65
CA ASP A 45 -4.47 -8.99 10.99
C ASP A 45 -4.32 -8.76 9.48
N PHE A 46 -3.36 -7.92 9.09
CA PHE A 46 -3.04 -7.67 7.69
C PHE A 46 -2.59 -8.95 6.97
N LEU A 47 -1.65 -9.68 7.58
CA LEU A 47 -1.16 -10.95 7.03
C LEU A 47 -2.29 -11.96 6.86
N LEU A 48 -3.14 -12.11 7.88
CA LEU A 48 -4.27 -13.04 7.83
C LEU A 48 -5.26 -12.68 6.71
N ALA A 49 -5.53 -11.39 6.51
CA ALA A 49 -6.39 -10.94 5.41
C ALA A 49 -5.76 -11.23 4.04
N PHE A 50 -4.44 -11.06 3.91
CA PHE A 50 -3.71 -11.33 2.67
C PHE A 50 -3.71 -12.82 2.30
N LEU A 51 -3.53 -13.71 3.29
CA LEU A 51 -3.60 -15.16 3.08
C LEU A 51 -4.98 -15.58 2.57
N ARG A 52 -6.04 -15.07 3.20
CA ARG A 52 -7.43 -15.32 2.76
C ARG A 52 -7.70 -14.80 1.34
N LEU A 53 -7.13 -13.65 0.99
CA LEU A 53 -7.24 -13.11 -0.37
C LEU A 53 -6.51 -14.01 -1.38
N ALA A 54 -5.30 -14.45 -1.03
CA ALA A 54 -4.51 -15.34 -1.88
C ALA A 54 -5.27 -16.65 -2.14
N ASP A 55 -5.86 -17.28 -1.12
CA ASP A 55 -6.67 -18.48 -1.28
C ASP A 55 -7.83 -18.25 -2.26
N ARG A 56 -8.51 -17.11 -2.17
CA ARG A 56 -9.63 -16.77 -3.05
C ARG A 56 -9.21 -16.53 -4.51
N LEU A 57 -7.97 -16.08 -4.72
CA LEU A 57 -7.42 -15.82 -6.05
C LEU A 57 -6.77 -17.06 -6.68
N TYR A 58 -6.20 -17.96 -5.86
CA TYR A 58 -5.53 -19.19 -6.29
C TYR A 58 -6.48 -20.39 -6.46
N ILE A 59 -7.71 -20.32 -5.94
CA ILE A 59 -8.75 -21.35 -6.15
C ILE A 59 -9.61 -21.04 -7.41
N LYS A 60 -9.14 -20.16 -8.30
CA LYS A 60 -9.67 -20.02 -9.67
C LYS A 60 -8.72 -20.61 -10.69
#